data_AF-A0A9D4SSJ9-F1
#
_entry.id   AF-A0A9D4SSJ9-F1
#
_cell.length_a   1.000
_cell.length_b   1.000
_cell.length_c   1.000
_cell.angle_alpha   90.00
_cell.angle_beta   90.00
_cell.angle_gamma   90.00
#
_symmetry.space_group_name_H-M   'P 1'
#
loop_
_entity.id
_entity.type
_entity.pdbx_description
1 polymer ?
#
loop_
_entity_poly.entity_id
_entity_poly.type
_entity_poly.pdbx_seq_one_letter_code
_entity_poly.pdbx_strand_id
1 'polypeptide(L)'
;MESAKKRPHHALSLEKKLEILKELDRSGLTKTEVAKKFDIPKSTLSRILKNKETIEGAVKNGTFTAKRMRMRTTPYEELEKDYETIDESVQTCREETLEELIAEVQADDQPSSSDECDDVIPSAVVPPDSAAKEAVELLQRYFEHEGCPEFLSSLSGMGAYFVKKQLKHAKQTTLHSFFSPTHPDK
;
A
#
# COMPACT_ATOMS: atom_id res chain seq x y z
N MET A 1 -1.76 7.46 -50.70
CA MET A 1 -3.16 7.06 -50.41
C MET A 1 -3.35 7.21 -48.91
N GLU A 2 -4.20 8.14 -48.50
CA GLU A 2 -4.51 8.36 -47.09
C GLU A 2 -5.42 7.24 -46.59
N SER A 3 -4.95 6.43 -45.65
CA SER A 3 -5.72 5.32 -45.10
C SER A 3 -6.90 5.86 -44.28
N ALA A 4 -8.12 5.56 -44.71
CA ALA A 4 -9.34 5.95 -44.00
C ALA A 4 -9.28 5.50 -42.54
N LYS A 5 -9.47 6.46 -41.61
CA LYS A 5 -9.46 6.21 -40.16
C LYS A 5 -10.48 5.12 -39.83
N LYS A 6 -10.00 4.01 -39.26
CA LYS A 6 -10.85 2.87 -38.86
C LYS A 6 -11.84 3.34 -37.78
N ARG A 7 -13.12 3.00 -37.95
CA ARG A 7 -14.14 3.27 -36.93
C ARG A 7 -13.85 2.43 -35.68
N PRO A 8 -13.99 2.97 -34.47
CA PRO A 8 -13.89 2.18 -33.25
C PRO A 8 -14.96 1.09 -33.23
N HIS A 9 -14.60 -0.10 -32.77
CA HIS A 9 -15.53 -1.22 -32.67
C HIS A 9 -16.23 -1.18 -31.30
N HIS A 10 -17.50 -0.80 -31.28
CA HIS A 10 -18.33 -0.83 -30.07
C HIS A 10 -19.09 -2.17 -29.98
N ALA A 11 -18.79 -2.94 -28.93
CA ALA A 11 -19.56 -4.14 -28.63
C ALA A 11 -20.94 -3.74 -28.05
N LEU A 12 -22.00 -4.42 -28.48
CA LEU A 12 -23.37 -4.15 -28.05
C LEU A 12 -23.82 -5.22 -27.04
N SER A 13 -24.44 -4.79 -25.94
CA SER A 13 -25.09 -5.68 -24.96
C SER A 13 -26.30 -6.41 -25.56
N LEU A 14 -26.74 -7.49 -24.92
CA LEU A 14 -27.96 -8.22 -25.32
C LEU A 14 -29.19 -7.31 -25.22
N GLU A 15 -29.28 -6.50 -24.16
CA GLU A 15 -30.31 -5.48 -23.98
C GLU A 15 -30.37 -4.50 -25.16
N LYS A 16 -29.22 -3.94 -25.56
CA LYS A 16 -29.18 -2.98 -26.68
C LYS A 16 -29.60 -3.62 -28.00
N LYS A 17 -29.21 -4.88 -28.23
CA LYS A 17 -29.64 -5.64 -29.42
C LYS A 17 -31.15 -5.88 -29.42
N LEU A 18 -31.75 -6.18 -28.26
CA LEU A 18 -33.20 -6.33 -28.12
C LEU A 18 -33.94 -5.00 -28.34
N GLU A 19 -33.39 -3.90 -27.84
CA GLU A 19 -33.94 -2.57 -28.09
C GLU A 19 -33.95 -2.24 -29.58
N ILE A 20 -32.86 -2.53 -30.30
CA ILE A 20 -32.77 -2.36 -31.75
C ILE A 20 -33.83 -3.20 -32.49
N LEU A 21 -34.04 -4.45 -32.05
CA LEU A 21 -35.04 -5.35 -32.64
C LEU A 21 -36.48 -4.85 -32.38
N LYS A 22 -36.79 -4.45 -31.14
CA LYS A 22 -38.09 -3.87 -30.78
C LYS A 22 -38.37 -2.59 -31.56
N GLU A 23 -37.36 -1.73 -31.71
CA GLU A 23 -37.49 -0.50 -32.46
C GLU A 23 -37.73 -0.78 -33.94
N LEU A 24 -37.04 -1.76 -34.54
CA LEU A 24 -37.26 -2.14 -35.93
C LEU A 24 -38.68 -2.69 -36.16
N ASP A 25 -39.18 -3.52 -35.24
CA ASP A 25 -40.52 -4.10 -35.32
C ASP A 25 -41.62 -3.05 -35.07
N ARG A 26 -41.39 -2.06 -34.19
CA ARG A 26 -42.36 -1.02 -33.82
C ARG A 26 -42.42 0.14 -34.82
N SER A 27 -41.27 0.59 -35.31
CA SER A 27 -41.17 1.87 -36.01
C SER A 27 -41.51 1.80 -37.51
N GLY A 28 -41.59 0.59 -38.09
CA GLY A 28 -41.78 0.41 -39.54
C GLY A 28 -40.68 1.06 -40.40
N LEU A 29 -39.61 1.55 -39.77
CA LEU A 29 -38.51 2.27 -40.41
C LEU A 29 -37.68 1.33 -41.27
N THR A 30 -37.03 1.91 -42.26
CA THR A 30 -36.08 1.15 -43.07
C THR A 30 -34.89 0.72 -42.20
N LYS A 31 -34.30 -0.43 -42.54
CA LYS A 31 -33.06 -0.93 -41.91
C LYS A 31 -31.97 0.13 -41.87
N THR A 32 -31.94 1.02 -42.87
CA THR A 32 -30.98 2.11 -42.97
C THR A 32 -31.21 3.23 -41.96
N GLU A 33 -32.45 3.55 -41.64
CA GLU A 33 -32.80 4.58 -40.67
C GLU A 33 -32.54 4.09 -39.24
N VAL A 34 -32.93 2.85 -38.94
CA VAL A 34 -32.63 2.23 -37.63
C VAL A 34 -31.13 2.14 -37.40
N ALA A 35 -30.35 1.74 -38.41
CA ALA A 35 -28.89 1.72 -38.31
C ALA A 35 -28.30 3.11 -37.99
N LYS A 36 -28.84 4.18 -38.58
CA LYS A 36 -28.42 5.56 -38.28
C LYS A 36 -28.84 5.99 -36.87
N LYS A 37 -30.07 5.66 -36.44
CA LYS A 37 -30.60 6.02 -35.12
C LYS A 37 -29.76 5.47 -33.97
N PHE A 38 -29.25 4.25 -34.13
CA PHE A 38 -28.42 3.58 -33.13
C PHE A 38 -26.91 3.74 -33.38
N ASP A 39 -26.50 4.54 -34.36
CA ASP A 39 -25.10 4.71 -34.80
C ASP A 39 -24.35 3.38 -35.01
N ILE A 40 -25.01 2.44 -35.69
CA ILE A 40 -24.43 1.13 -36.02
C ILE A 40 -24.24 0.94 -37.52
N PRO A 41 -23.18 0.24 -37.95
CA PRO A 41 -23.04 -0.17 -39.34
C PRO A 41 -24.23 -1.03 -39.81
N LYS A 42 -24.63 -0.87 -41.07
CA LYS A 42 -25.69 -1.70 -41.69
C LYS A 42 -25.38 -3.19 -41.63
N SER A 43 -24.08 -3.55 -41.70
CA SER A 43 -23.61 -4.92 -41.54
C SER A 43 -23.87 -5.46 -40.13
N THR A 44 -23.69 -4.63 -39.09
CA THR A 44 -23.98 -4.96 -37.69
C THR A 44 -25.47 -5.21 -37.49
N LEU A 45 -26.34 -4.31 -37.96
CA LEU A 45 -27.79 -4.52 -37.88
C LEU A 45 -28.22 -5.82 -38.57
N SER A 46 -27.66 -6.10 -39.76
CA SER A 46 -27.95 -7.33 -40.49
C SER A 46 -27.53 -8.58 -39.71
N ARG A 47 -26.41 -8.52 -38.98
CA ARG A 47 -25.95 -9.62 -38.13
C ARG A 47 -26.83 -9.81 -36.89
N ILE A 48 -27.32 -8.72 -36.30
CA ILE A 48 -28.27 -8.76 -35.18
C ILE A 48 -29.57 -9.45 -35.64
N LEU A 49 -30.08 -9.10 -36.83
CA LEU A 49 -31.29 -9.70 -37.38
C LEU A 49 -31.16 -11.20 -37.64
N LYS A 50 -30.03 -11.66 -38.18
CA LYS A 50 -29.76 -13.09 -38.38
C LYS A 50 -29.82 -13.89 -37.08
N ASN A 51 -29.46 -13.26 -35.96
CA ASN A 51 -29.40 -13.88 -34.65
C ASN A 51 -30.61 -13.50 -33.76
N LYS A 52 -31.69 -12.93 -34.33
CA LYS A 52 -32.85 -12.43 -33.58
C LYS A 52 -33.40 -13.45 -32.59
N GLU A 53 -33.73 -14.64 -33.08
CA GLU A 53 -34.32 -15.72 -32.26
C GLU A 53 -33.39 -16.14 -31.12
N THR A 54 -32.09 -16.27 -31.39
CA THR A 54 -31.10 -16.65 -30.37
C THR A 54 -30.97 -15.60 -29.28
N ILE A 55 -31.00 -14.31 -29.64
CA ILE A 55 -30.89 -13.19 -28.69
C ILE A 55 -32.16 -13.10 -27.84
N GLU A 56 -33.33 -13.25 -28.46
CA GLU A 56 -34.61 -13.25 -27.73
C GLU A 56 -34.74 -14.46 -26.80
N GLY A 57 -34.41 -15.65 -27.27
CA GLY A 57 -34.45 -16.87 -26.47
C GLY A 57 -33.48 -16.82 -25.29
N ALA A 58 -32.25 -16.32 -25.51
CA ALA A 58 -31.25 -16.16 -24.47
C ALA A 58 -31.74 -15.33 -23.27
N VAL A 59 -32.40 -14.20 -23.56
CA VAL A 59 -32.88 -13.30 -22.50
C VAL A 59 -34.21 -13.77 -21.90
N LYS A 60 -35.14 -14.29 -22.73
CA LYS A 60 -36.44 -14.80 -22.26
C LYS A 60 -36.30 -16.04 -21.39
N ASN A 61 -35.38 -16.94 -21.74
CA ASN A 61 -35.15 -18.19 -21.01
C ASN A 61 -34.26 -17.99 -19.77
N GLY A 62 -33.79 -16.76 -19.51
CA GLY A 62 -32.93 -16.45 -18.37
C GLY A 62 -31.52 -17.09 -18.44
N THR A 63 -31.11 -17.61 -19.60
CA THR A 63 -29.77 -18.22 -19.77
C THR A 63 -28.66 -17.19 -19.73
N PHE A 64 -28.94 -15.94 -20.11
CA PHE A 64 -27.97 -14.85 -20.01
C PHE A 64 -28.61 -13.58 -19.43
N THR A 65 -27.83 -12.85 -18.62
CA THR A 65 -28.24 -11.54 -18.13
C THR A 65 -28.28 -10.51 -19.26
N ALA A 66 -29.28 -9.61 -19.24
CA ALA A 66 -29.48 -8.62 -20.30
C ALA A 66 -28.28 -7.66 -20.50
N LYS A 67 -27.53 -7.40 -19.43
CA LYS A 67 -26.33 -6.56 -19.43
C LYS A 67 -25.12 -7.24 -20.11
N ARG A 68 -25.13 -8.57 -20.26
CA ARG A 68 -24.00 -9.32 -20.83
C ARG A 68 -23.78 -8.96 -22.30
N MET A 69 -22.52 -8.88 -22.72
CA MET A 69 -22.16 -8.53 -24.10
C MET A 69 -22.05 -9.74 -25.04
N ARG A 70 -21.67 -10.91 -24.48
CA ARG A 70 -21.33 -12.13 -25.23
C ARG A 70 -22.06 -13.34 -24.64
N MET A 71 -22.67 -14.15 -25.51
CA MET A 71 -23.31 -15.43 -25.17
C MET A 71 -22.29 -16.57 -25.18
N ARG A 72 -21.18 -16.41 -24.44
CA ARG A 72 -20.23 -17.52 -24.22
C ARG A 72 -20.68 -18.27 -22.97
N THR A 73 -20.78 -19.58 -23.09
CA THR A 73 -20.95 -20.52 -21.98
C THR A 73 -19.61 -21.16 -21.64
N THR A 74 -19.44 -21.49 -20.36
CA THR A 74 -18.37 -22.38 -19.89
C THR A 74 -18.93 -23.81 -19.86
N PRO A 75 -18.12 -24.86 -20.14
CA PRO A 75 -18.52 -26.23 -19.87
C PRO A 75 -18.61 -26.54 -18.35
N TYR A 76 -18.10 -25.66 -17.49
CA TYR A 76 -18.05 -25.84 -16.03
C TYR A 76 -18.82 -24.71 -15.32
N GLU A 77 -20.15 -24.71 -15.44
CA GLU A 77 -21.00 -23.64 -14.86
C GLU A 77 -20.96 -23.62 -13.34
N GLU A 78 -20.87 -24.79 -12.71
CA GLU A 78 -20.76 -24.92 -11.24
C GLU A 78 -19.49 -24.25 -10.73
N LEU A 79 -18.35 -24.54 -11.38
CA LEU A 79 -17.06 -23.97 -11.02
C LEU A 79 -17.02 -22.44 -11.19
N GLU A 80 -17.66 -21.89 -12.23
CA GLU A 80 -17.73 -20.43 -12.43
C GLU A 80 -18.52 -19.74 -11.30
N LYS A 81 -19.63 -20.34 -10.83
CA LYS A 81 -20.40 -19.82 -9.68
C LYS A 81 -19.62 -19.87 -8.37
N ASP A 82 -18.86 -20.95 -8.16
CA ASP A 82 -17.98 -21.05 -7.01
C ASP A 82 -16.97 -19.89 -7.03
N TYR A 83 -16.33 -19.63 -8.18
CA TYR A 83 -15.41 -18.50 -8.35
C TYR A 83 -16.06 -17.12 -8.17
N GLU A 84 -17.32 -16.93 -8.56
CA GLU A 84 -18.04 -15.67 -8.39
C GLU A 84 -18.29 -15.31 -6.92
N THR A 85 -18.37 -16.30 -6.04
CA THR A 85 -18.78 -16.11 -4.63
C THR A 85 -17.67 -16.31 -3.60
N ILE A 86 -16.44 -16.65 -4.04
CA ILE A 86 -15.30 -16.90 -3.14
C ILE A 86 -15.08 -15.74 -2.18
N ASP A 87 -15.10 -14.52 -2.73
CA ASP A 87 -14.76 -13.31 -1.98
C ASP A 87 -15.85 -12.87 -1.01
N GLU A 88 -17.09 -13.39 -1.11
CA GLU A 88 -18.19 -13.02 -0.22
C GLU A 88 -17.96 -13.48 1.22
N SER A 89 -17.21 -14.56 1.41
CA SER A 89 -16.90 -15.14 2.72
C SER A 89 -15.54 -14.71 3.29
N VAL A 90 -14.72 -14.03 2.48
CA VAL A 90 -13.42 -13.55 2.92
C VAL A 90 -13.65 -12.39 3.88
N GLN A 91 -13.38 -12.61 5.16
CA GLN A 91 -13.40 -11.55 6.16
C GLN A 91 -12.34 -10.51 5.76
N THR A 92 -12.80 -9.37 5.24
CA THR A 92 -11.92 -8.23 5.02
C THR A 92 -11.55 -7.64 6.38
N CYS A 93 -10.40 -6.96 6.44
CA CYS A 93 -10.11 -6.11 7.59
C CYS A 93 -11.30 -5.18 7.83
N ARG A 94 -11.70 -5.04 9.10
CA ARG A 94 -12.69 -4.03 9.48
C ARG A 94 -12.20 -2.66 8.97
N GLU A 95 -13.11 -1.81 8.54
CA GLU A 95 -12.78 -0.40 8.33
C GLU A 95 -12.53 0.22 9.71
N GLU A 96 -11.28 0.12 10.18
CA GLU A 96 -10.88 0.82 11.39
C GLU A 96 -10.98 2.31 11.11
N THR A 97 -11.70 3.03 11.96
CA THR A 97 -11.72 4.48 11.88
C THR A 97 -10.35 5.01 12.28
N LEU A 98 -9.99 6.19 11.76
CA LEU A 98 -8.73 6.82 12.10
C LEU A 98 -8.59 7.00 13.63
N GLU A 99 -9.70 7.22 14.33
CA GLU A 99 -9.75 7.36 15.79
C GLU A 99 -9.45 6.05 16.53
N GLU A 100 -9.94 4.89 16.06
CA GLU A 100 -9.62 3.59 16.65
C GLU A 100 -8.14 3.24 16.48
N LEU A 101 -7.59 3.52 15.29
CA LEU A 101 -6.16 3.38 15.01
C LEU A 101 -5.29 4.24 15.93
N ILE A 102 -5.68 5.50 16.14
CA ILE A 102 -4.97 6.42 17.03
C ILE A 102 -5.04 5.94 18.48
N ALA A 103 -6.21 5.46 18.93
CA ALA A 103 -6.38 4.96 20.29
C ALA A 103 -5.53 3.72 20.59
N GLU A 104 -5.38 2.80 19.63
CA GLU A 104 -4.54 1.60 19.78
C GLU A 104 -3.05 1.96 19.90
N VAL A 105 -2.56 2.91 19.10
CA VAL A 105 -1.18 3.42 19.22
C VAL A 105 -0.97 4.16 20.54
N GLN A 106 -1.99 4.86 21.05
CA GLN A 106 -1.91 5.59 22.32
C GLN A 106 -2.07 4.71 23.56
N ALA A 107 -2.62 3.50 23.45
CA ALA A 107 -2.82 2.59 24.58
C ALA A 107 -1.50 2.02 25.14
N ASP A 108 -0.44 1.97 24.32
CA ASP A 108 0.90 1.54 24.74
C ASP A 108 1.74 2.65 25.37
N ASP A 109 1.33 3.91 25.24
CA ASP A 109 1.96 5.07 25.88
C ASP A 109 1.14 5.51 27.10
N GLN A 110 1.37 4.89 28.26
CA GLN A 110 1.01 5.49 29.56
C GLN A 110 1.91 6.72 29.81
N PRO A 111 1.38 7.96 29.82
CA PRO A 111 2.17 9.15 30.12
C PRO A 111 2.06 9.45 31.62
N SER A 112 3.18 9.32 32.32
CA SER A 112 3.42 9.98 33.60
C SER A 112 3.30 11.50 33.41
N SER A 113 2.30 12.12 34.05
CA SER A 113 2.21 13.55 34.46
C SER A 113 3.61 14.18 34.69
N SER A 114 3.97 15.40 34.29
CA SER A 114 3.24 16.64 33.93
C SER A 114 4.21 17.71 33.37
N ASP A 115 3.65 18.63 32.58
CA ASP A 115 4.04 20.02 32.27
C ASP A 115 5.16 20.36 31.25
N GLU A 116 4.67 20.76 30.06
CA GLU A 116 5.06 21.88 29.18
C GLU A 116 6.47 21.94 28.54
N CYS A 117 6.42 22.05 27.19
CA CYS A 117 7.39 22.58 26.22
C CYS A 117 8.28 21.57 25.44
N ASP A 118 7.94 21.44 24.14
CA ASP A 118 8.77 21.09 22.96
C ASP A 118 9.38 19.67 22.81
N ASP A 119 8.95 18.99 21.73
CA ASP A 119 9.57 17.87 20.98
C ASP A 119 10.36 16.78 21.75
N VAL A 120 9.75 15.64 22.11
CA VAL A 120 10.52 14.48 22.62
C VAL A 120 9.95 13.11 22.20
N ILE A 121 10.59 12.51 21.21
CA ILE A 121 10.66 11.06 20.90
C ILE A 121 10.85 10.27 22.22
N PRO A 122 10.23 9.09 22.45
CA PRO A 122 10.46 8.31 23.68
C PRO A 122 11.95 8.16 23.92
N SER A 123 12.46 8.89 24.92
CA SER A 123 13.88 8.96 25.22
C SER A 123 14.29 7.61 25.80
N ALA A 124 14.78 6.73 24.92
CA ALA A 124 15.55 5.58 25.33
C ALA A 124 16.62 6.11 26.29
N VAL A 125 16.51 5.75 27.58
CA VAL A 125 17.36 6.26 28.65
C VAL A 125 18.80 6.10 28.20
N VAL A 126 19.43 7.21 27.80
CA VAL A 126 20.80 7.19 27.30
C VAL A 126 21.65 6.71 28.47
N PRO A 127 22.39 5.59 28.32
CA PRO A 127 23.20 5.08 29.41
C PRO A 127 24.22 6.14 29.83
N PRO A 128 24.56 6.25 31.12
CA PRO A 128 25.54 7.21 31.58
C PRO A 128 26.90 6.96 30.90
N ASP A 129 27.68 8.01 30.72
CA ASP A 129 29.00 7.94 30.06
C ASP A 129 29.93 6.88 30.72
N SER A 130 29.76 6.64 32.02
CA SER A 130 30.49 5.58 32.74
C SER A 130 30.14 4.18 32.22
N ALA A 131 28.85 3.86 32.10
CA ALA A 131 28.38 2.57 31.59
C ALA A 131 28.80 2.35 30.13
N ALA A 132 28.75 3.40 29.30
CA ALA A 132 29.22 3.33 27.92
C ALA A 132 30.73 3.07 27.83
N LYS A 133 31.53 3.68 28.71
CA LYS A 133 32.98 3.45 28.78
C LYS A 133 33.32 2.03 29.21
N GLU A 134 32.65 1.53 30.25
CA GLU A 134 32.84 0.14 30.73
C GLU A 134 32.53 -0.89 29.64
N ALA A 135 31.47 -0.67 28.87
CA ALA A 135 31.12 -1.53 27.74
C ALA A 135 32.22 -1.56 26.66
N VAL A 136 32.82 -0.40 26.34
CA VAL A 136 33.95 -0.34 25.39
C VAL A 136 35.18 -1.08 25.92
N GLU A 137 35.51 -0.93 27.20
CA GLU A 137 36.62 -1.68 27.82
C GLU A 137 36.39 -3.19 27.81
N LEU A 138 35.15 -3.63 28.04
CA LEU A 138 34.78 -5.04 27.97
C LEU A 138 34.98 -5.61 26.56
N LEU A 139 34.48 -4.89 25.55
CA LEU A 139 34.65 -5.28 24.15
C LEU A 139 36.13 -5.32 23.74
N GLN A 140 36.93 -4.36 24.22
CA GLN A 140 38.36 -4.35 23.95
C GLN A 140 39.05 -5.62 24.46
N ARG A 141 38.80 -6.03 25.72
CA ARG A 141 39.36 -7.26 26.28
C ARG A 141 38.91 -8.51 25.51
N TYR A 142 37.65 -8.53 25.07
CA TYR A 142 37.11 -9.64 24.28
C TYR A 142 37.83 -9.78 22.93
N PHE A 143 37.95 -8.70 22.16
CA PHE A 143 38.60 -8.76 20.85
C PHE A 143 40.13 -8.91 20.93
N GLU A 144 40.76 -8.50 22.04
CA GLU A 144 42.16 -8.81 22.33
C GLU A 144 42.36 -10.32 22.50
N HIS A 145 41.43 -11.01 23.18
CA HIS A 145 41.48 -12.47 23.36
C HIS A 145 41.19 -13.22 22.05
N GLU A 146 40.21 -12.77 21.26
CA GLU A 146 39.87 -13.39 19.97
C GLU A 146 40.90 -13.11 18.86
N GLY A 147 41.83 -12.17 19.06
CA GLY A 147 42.88 -11.86 18.09
C GLY A 147 42.39 -11.12 16.85
N CYS A 148 41.36 -10.27 16.98
CA CYS A 148 40.75 -9.52 15.88
C CYS A 148 41.21 -8.04 15.86
N PRO A 149 42.34 -7.69 15.23
CA PRO A 149 42.93 -6.35 15.32
C PRO A 149 42.10 -5.25 14.65
N GLU A 150 41.24 -5.61 13.68
CA GLU A 150 40.40 -4.66 12.94
C GLU A 150 39.44 -3.91 13.88
N PHE A 151 38.81 -4.62 14.81
CA PHE A 151 37.87 -4.04 15.77
C PHE A 151 38.58 -3.26 16.88
N LEU A 152 39.79 -3.64 17.27
CA LEU A 152 40.58 -2.94 18.28
C LEU A 152 40.95 -1.51 17.84
N SER A 153 41.24 -1.32 16.55
CA SER A 153 41.51 0.01 16.00
C SER A 153 40.31 0.96 16.12
N SER A 154 39.10 0.44 15.86
CA SER A 154 37.85 1.19 15.96
C SER A 154 37.49 1.49 17.42
N LEU A 155 37.63 0.51 18.32
CA LEU A 155 37.36 0.67 19.75
C LEU A 155 38.32 1.66 20.42
N SER A 156 39.58 1.72 20.00
CA SER A 156 40.54 2.72 20.46
C SER A 156 40.08 4.16 20.17
N GLY A 157 39.51 4.38 18.98
CA GLY A 157 38.92 5.67 18.60
C GLY A 157 37.73 6.05 19.47
N MET A 158 36.87 5.06 19.79
CA MET A 158 35.71 5.25 20.68
C MET A 158 36.15 5.56 22.12
N GLY A 159 37.14 4.85 22.65
CA GLY A 159 37.71 5.14 23.97
C GLY A 159 38.31 6.56 24.05
N ALA A 160 39.03 6.97 23.01
CA ALA A 160 39.61 8.32 22.94
C ALA A 160 38.54 9.44 22.90
N TYR A 161 37.35 9.17 22.36
CA TYR A 161 36.24 10.11 22.37
C TYR A 161 35.77 10.43 23.79
N PHE A 162 35.58 9.41 24.65
CA PHE A 162 35.18 9.63 26.04
C PHE A 162 36.22 10.43 26.83
N VAL A 163 37.51 10.14 26.63
CA VAL A 163 38.61 10.89 27.26
C VAL A 163 38.62 12.35 26.80
N LYS A 164 38.48 12.61 25.50
CA LYS A 164 38.40 13.98 24.96
C LYS A 164 37.15 14.71 25.46
N LYS A 165 36.02 14.03 25.57
CA LYS A 165 34.77 14.58 26.10
C LYS A 165 34.94 15.02 27.57
N GLN A 166 35.56 14.19 28.40
CA GLN A 166 35.87 14.55 29.79
C GLN A 166 36.87 15.73 29.87
N LEU A 167 37.94 15.69 29.08
CA LEU A 167 38.98 16.75 29.10
C LEU A 167 38.47 18.11 28.57
N LYS A 168 37.44 18.14 27.73
CA LYS A 168 36.82 19.40 27.28
C LYS A 168 36.27 20.22 28.44
N HIS A 169 35.75 19.56 29.47
CA HIS A 169 35.23 20.20 30.68
C HIS A 169 36.31 20.43 31.73
N ALA A 170 37.45 19.73 31.64
CA ALA A 170 38.60 19.88 32.52
C ALA A 170 39.56 21.02 32.10
N LYS A 171 39.09 22.00 31.31
CA LYS A 171 39.92 23.16 30.97
C LYS A 171 40.13 24.01 32.21
N GLN A 172 41.39 24.30 32.51
CA GLN A 172 41.79 25.21 33.57
C GLN A 172 41.14 26.58 33.31
N THR A 173 40.15 26.94 34.13
CA THR A 173 39.41 28.20 33.98
C THR A 173 40.23 29.39 34.48
N THR A 174 41.08 29.17 35.50
CA THR A 174 41.92 30.19 36.11
C THR A 174 43.26 29.61 36.54
N LEU A 175 44.33 30.42 36.55
CA LEU A 175 45.67 29.98 36.93
C LEU A 175 45.72 29.45 38.38
N HIS A 176 44.94 30.05 39.28
CA HIS A 176 44.90 29.71 40.70
C HIS A 176 44.25 28.36 41.01
N SER A 177 43.34 27.86 40.15
CA SER A 177 42.70 26.56 40.37
C SER A 177 43.66 25.37 40.21
N PHE A 178 44.85 25.60 39.63
CA PHE A 178 45.91 24.60 39.48
C PHE A 178 46.85 24.55 40.69
N PHE A 179 46.99 25.67 41.43
CA PHE A 179 47.85 25.77 42.61
C PHE A 179 47.08 25.65 43.93
N SER A 180 45.75 25.56 43.88
CA SER A 180 44.95 25.21 45.06
C SER A 180 45.29 23.78 45.50
N PRO A 181 45.66 23.56 46.77
CA PRO A 181 46.07 22.26 47.26
C PRO A 181 44.82 21.39 47.40
N THR A 182 44.42 20.69 46.34
CA THR A 182 43.60 19.49 46.51
C THR A 182 44.53 18.39 46.99
N HIS A 183 44.91 18.46 48.28
CA HIS A 183 45.42 17.29 48.97
C HIS A 183 44.21 16.35 49.12
N PRO A 184 44.27 15.12 48.58
CA PRO A 184 43.33 14.10 48.98
C PRO A 184 43.74 13.66 50.38
N ASP A 185 42.99 14.09 51.40
CA ASP A 185 42.97 13.33 52.64
C ASP A 185 42.34 11.96 52.34
N LYS A 186 43.05 10.94 52.84
CA LYS A 186 42.76 9.51 52.73
C LYS A 186 41.44 9.12 53.38
#